data_AF-A0A556B2R1-F1
#
_entry.id   AF-A0A556B2R1-F1
#
_cell.length_a   1.000
_cell.length_b   1.000
_cell.length_c   1.000
_cell.angle_alpha   90.00
_cell.angle_beta   90.00
_cell.angle_gamma   90.00
#
_symmetry.space_group_name_H-M   'P 1'
#
loop_
_entity.id
_entity.type
_entity.pdbx_description
1 polymer ?
#
loop_
_entity_poly.entity_id
_entity_poly.type
_entity_poly.pdbx_seq_one_letter_code
_entity_poly.pdbx_strand_id
1 'polypeptide(L)'
;FSQKSGFQRLAEKHQVAVIMPDTSPRGEHVSDVAAWDLGQGAGFYVNATEEPWAKQYKMYSYIVDELTSIASTIVPNFSGEESIMGHSMGGHGALVIGLKNAKRFKAISAFSPILTPSQVPWGINAFTSYL
;
A
#
# COMPACT_ATOMS: atom_id res chain seq x y z
N PHE A 1 -2.52 -4.38 13.53
CA PHE A 1 -2.85 -2.94 13.63
C PHE A 1 -4.34 -2.76 13.89
N SER A 2 -5.21 -3.12 12.94
CA SER A 2 -6.66 -2.91 12.97
C SER A 2 -7.37 -3.18 14.29
N GLN A 3 -7.04 -4.26 15.02
CA GLN A 3 -7.74 -4.60 16.26
C GLN A 3 -7.08 -4.08 17.55
N LYS A 4 -5.76 -3.93 17.56
CA LYS A 4 -4.97 -3.75 18.80
C LYS A 4 -4.30 -2.38 18.95
N SER A 5 -4.27 -1.55 17.91
CA SER A 5 -3.60 -0.24 18.00
C SER A 5 -4.43 0.82 18.72
N GLY A 6 -5.75 0.62 18.88
CA GLY A 6 -6.66 1.61 19.45
C GLY A 6 -6.82 2.86 18.59
N PHE A 7 -6.40 2.81 17.31
CA PHE A 7 -6.46 3.96 16.40
C PHE A 7 -7.89 4.48 16.22
N GLN A 8 -8.89 3.61 16.38
CA GLN A 8 -10.31 3.95 16.25
C GLN A 8 -10.73 5.10 17.16
N ARG A 9 -10.21 5.17 18.38
CA ARG A 9 -10.51 6.25 19.34
C ARG A 9 -10.05 7.62 18.81
N LEU A 10 -8.89 7.66 18.15
CA LEU A 10 -8.38 8.89 17.54
C LEU A 10 -9.10 9.19 16.23
N ALA A 11 -9.42 8.16 15.42
CA ALA A 11 -10.19 8.33 14.20
C ALA A 11 -11.57 8.94 14.48
N GLU A 12 -12.27 8.45 15.51
CA GLU A 12 -13.52 9.02 16.00
C GLU A 12 -13.31 10.46 16.49
N LYS A 13 -12.34 10.70 17.38
CA LYS A 13 -12.07 12.04 17.93
C LYS A 13 -11.81 13.09 16.84
N HIS A 14 -11.10 12.71 15.79
CA HIS A 14 -10.71 13.61 14.70
C HIS A 14 -11.64 13.55 13.49
N GLN A 15 -12.69 12.72 13.53
CA GLN A 15 -13.66 12.56 12.45
C GLN A 15 -12.98 12.23 11.10
N VAL A 16 -12.02 11.29 11.13
CA VAL A 16 -11.32 10.82 9.93
C VAL A 16 -11.71 9.39 9.58
N ALA A 17 -11.96 9.15 8.30
CA ALA A 17 -12.06 7.78 7.78
C ALA A 17 -10.65 7.18 7.64
N VAL A 18 -10.52 5.89 7.98
CA VAL A 18 -9.25 5.15 7.83
C VAL A 18 -9.49 3.95 6.96
N ILE A 19 -8.82 3.92 5.80
CA ILE A 19 -8.90 2.84 4.82
C ILE A 19 -7.64 1.98 4.96
N MET A 20 -7.84 0.68 5.15
CA MET A 20 -6.76 -0.30 5.34
C MET A 20 -6.86 -1.37 4.26
N PRO A 21 -6.29 -1.13 3.06
CA PRO A 21 -6.29 -2.12 1.99
C PRO A 21 -5.42 -3.32 2.32
N ASP A 22 -5.63 -4.43 1.60
CA ASP A 22 -4.72 -5.56 1.63
C ASP A 22 -3.38 -5.19 0.95
N THR A 23 -2.43 -6.12 1.01
CA THR A 23 -1.01 -5.93 0.73
C THR A 23 -0.56 -6.52 -0.61
N SER A 24 -1.43 -7.29 -1.26
CA SER A 24 -1.25 -7.90 -2.57
C SER A 24 -2.62 -8.29 -3.15
N PRO A 25 -2.69 -8.67 -4.43
CA PRO A 25 -3.82 -9.45 -4.95
C PRO A 25 -3.94 -10.77 -4.19
N ARG A 26 -5.15 -11.36 -4.21
CA ARG A 26 -5.47 -12.62 -3.53
C ARG A 26 -6.24 -13.58 -4.45
N GLY A 27 -6.05 -14.87 -4.25
CA GLY A 27 -6.82 -15.92 -4.92
C GLY A 27 -5.95 -17.08 -5.40
N GLU A 28 -6.56 -18.24 -5.64
CA GLU A 28 -5.86 -19.47 -6.07
C GLU A 28 -5.20 -19.31 -7.47
N HIS A 29 -5.71 -18.40 -8.28
CA HIS A 29 -5.20 -18.11 -9.62
C HIS A 29 -4.19 -16.95 -9.63
N VAL A 30 -3.87 -16.38 -8.47
CA VAL A 30 -2.86 -15.31 -8.36
C VAL A 30 -1.49 -15.94 -8.25
N SER A 31 -0.56 -15.49 -9.10
CA SER A 31 0.85 -15.90 -9.04
C SER A 31 1.38 -15.73 -7.63
N ASP A 32 2.03 -16.77 -7.09
CA ASP A 32 2.50 -16.79 -5.71
C ASP A 32 3.70 -17.72 -5.52
N VAL A 33 4.40 -17.56 -4.40
CA VAL A 33 5.51 -18.43 -3.98
C VAL A 33 5.40 -18.78 -2.50
N ALA A 34 6.11 -19.83 -2.07
CA ALA A 34 6.12 -20.23 -0.65
C ALA A 34 6.89 -19.25 0.26
N ALA A 35 7.76 -18.42 -0.32
CA ALA A 35 8.52 -17.43 0.43
C ALA A 35 7.61 -16.30 0.91
N TRP A 36 7.69 -15.93 2.19
CA TRP A 36 6.79 -14.95 2.80
C TRP A 36 7.04 -13.51 2.32
N ASP A 37 8.21 -13.23 1.75
CA ASP A 37 8.67 -11.90 1.32
C ASP A 37 8.49 -11.63 -0.18
N LEU A 38 7.80 -12.52 -0.90
CA LEU A 38 7.46 -12.38 -2.31
C LEU A 38 6.06 -12.98 -2.56
N GLY A 39 5.31 -12.42 -3.51
CA GLY A 39 3.96 -12.90 -3.83
C GLY A 39 2.87 -12.40 -2.88
N GLN A 40 1.94 -13.27 -2.50
CA GLN A 40 0.76 -12.92 -1.73
C GLN A 40 1.14 -12.47 -0.31
N GLY A 41 0.75 -11.25 0.06
CA GLY A 41 1.19 -10.57 1.29
C GLY A 41 2.40 -9.64 1.07
N ALA A 42 3.01 -9.67 -0.11
CA ALA A 42 4.27 -8.98 -0.42
C ALA A 42 4.21 -8.27 -1.78
N GLY A 43 3.17 -7.48 -2.05
CA GLY A 43 2.99 -6.80 -3.34
C GLY A 43 3.88 -5.57 -3.55
N PHE A 44 4.65 -5.14 -2.55
CA PHE A 44 5.63 -4.04 -2.57
C PHE A 44 5.15 -2.67 -3.08
N TYR A 45 3.84 -2.47 -3.28
CA TYR A 45 3.23 -1.23 -3.77
C TYR A 45 3.83 -0.75 -5.09
N VAL A 46 4.16 -1.69 -5.98
CA VAL A 46 4.61 -1.44 -7.35
C VAL A 46 3.53 -1.84 -8.36
N ASN A 47 3.73 -1.44 -9.62
CA ASN A 47 3.07 -2.07 -10.76
C ASN A 47 4.08 -2.98 -11.44
N ALA A 48 3.95 -4.29 -11.23
CA ALA A 48 4.87 -5.27 -11.81
C ALA A 48 4.83 -5.23 -13.34
N THR A 49 5.99 -5.37 -13.97
CA THR A 49 6.22 -5.46 -15.43
C THR A 49 6.61 -6.86 -15.86
N GLU A 50 7.19 -7.66 -14.97
CA GLU A 50 7.65 -9.02 -15.28
C GLU A 50 6.54 -10.06 -15.10
N GLU A 51 6.48 -11.01 -16.03
CA GLU A 51 5.60 -12.17 -15.95
C GLU A 51 6.11 -13.18 -14.90
N PRO A 52 5.23 -13.86 -14.14
CA PRO A 52 3.77 -13.85 -14.27
C PRO A 52 3.07 -12.77 -13.43
N TRP A 53 3.83 -11.91 -12.74
CA TRP A 53 3.32 -10.93 -11.77
C TRP A 53 2.58 -9.77 -12.43
N ALA A 54 3.02 -9.37 -13.61
CA ALA A 54 2.46 -8.27 -14.39
C ALA A 54 0.95 -8.36 -14.64
N LYS A 55 0.37 -9.56 -14.57
CA LYS A 55 -1.07 -9.80 -14.73
C LYS A 55 -1.92 -9.23 -13.58
N GLN A 56 -1.40 -9.26 -12.35
CA GLN A 56 -2.22 -9.05 -11.15
C GLN A 56 -1.58 -8.05 -10.17
N TYR A 57 -0.24 -7.98 -10.10
CA TYR A 57 0.48 -7.18 -9.10
C TYR A 57 0.56 -5.70 -9.52
N LYS A 58 -0.59 -5.02 -9.48
CA LYS A 58 -0.75 -3.60 -9.78
C LYS A 58 -1.08 -2.79 -8.53
N MET A 59 -0.37 -3.07 -7.43
CA MET A 59 -0.68 -2.49 -6.13
C MET A 59 -0.49 -0.96 -6.10
N TYR A 60 0.44 -0.41 -6.88
CA TYR A 60 0.55 1.05 -6.99
C TYR A 60 -0.74 1.66 -7.58
N SER A 61 -1.19 1.16 -8.74
CA SER A 61 -2.42 1.65 -9.39
C SER A 61 -3.67 1.35 -8.58
N TYR A 62 -3.74 0.19 -7.92
CA TYR A 62 -4.85 -0.12 -7.02
C TYR A 62 -4.99 0.94 -5.92
N ILE A 63 -3.90 1.32 -5.26
CA ILE A 63 -3.95 2.33 -4.19
C ILE A 63 -4.20 3.74 -4.75
N VAL A 64 -3.55 4.10 -5.85
CA VAL A 64 -3.59 5.47 -6.37
C VAL A 64 -4.91 5.75 -7.09
N ASP A 65 -5.40 4.82 -7.90
CA ASP A 65 -6.52 5.07 -8.81
C ASP A 65 -7.81 4.41 -8.30
N GLU A 66 -7.80 3.08 -8.17
CA GLU A 66 -9.03 2.30 -7.92
C GLU A 66 -9.58 2.51 -6.50
N LEU A 67 -8.75 2.33 -5.48
CA LEU A 67 -9.17 2.42 -4.08
C LEU A 67 -9.67 3.83 -3.76
N THR A 68 -9.03 4.86 -4.30
CA THR A 68 -9.44 6.26 -4.16
C THR A 68 -10.83 6.50 -4.74
N SER A 69 -11.09 5.97 -5.93
CA SER A 69 -12.40 6.07 -6.57
C SER A 69 -13.47 5.43 -5.70
N ILE A 70 -13.22 4.23 -5.18
CA ILE A 70 -14.14 3.52 -4.28
C ILE A 70 -14.33 4.29 -2.96
N ALA A 71 -13.24 4.77 -2.34
CA ALA A 71 -13.25 5.51 -1.08
C ALA A 71 -14.25 6.68 -1.10
N SER A 72 -14.24 7.45 -2.19
CA SER A 72 -15.13 8.61 -2.37
C SER A 72 -16.61 8.25 -2.37
N THR A 73 -16.95 7.00 -2.71
CA THR A 73 -18.34 6.51 -2.76
C THR A 73 -18.84 5.93 -1.44
N ILE A 74 -17.92 5.45 -0.59
CA ILE A 74 -18.26 4.75 0.65
C ILE A 74 -18.06 5.61 1.91
N VAL A 75 -17.23 6.64 1.84
CA VAL A 75 -16.96 7.54 2.99
C VAL A 75 -18.01 8.65 3.02
N PRO A 76 -18.87 8.72 4.06
CA PRO A 76 -19.85 9.79 4.18
C PRO A 76 -19.16 11.15 4.29
N ASN A 77 -19.67 12.15 3.55
CA ASN A 77 -19.13 13.52 3.56
C ASN A 77 -17.62 13.59 3.27
N PHE A 78 -17.13 12.77 2.34
CA PHE A 78 -15.72 12.75 1.94
C PHE A 78 -15.25 14.16 1.52
N SER A 79 -14.28 14.71 2.25
CA SER A 79 -13.78 16.08 2.03
C SER A 79 -12.90 16.21 0.79
N GLY A 80 -12.43 15.10 0.23
CA GLY A 80 -11.40 15.08 -0.81
C GLY A 80 -9.98 15.29 -0.28
N GLU A 81 -9.81 15.50 1.03
CA GLU A 81 -8.49 15.63 1.65
C GLU A 81 -7.99 14.28 2.14
N GLU A 82 -6.78 13.92 1.73
CA GLU A 82 -6.18 12.62 2.01
C GLU A 82 -4.81 12.75 2.65
N SER A 83 -4.44 11.75 3.44
CA SER A 83 -3.08 11.56 3.96
C SER A 83 -2.76 10.08 3.90
N ILE A 84 -1.47 9.75 3.78
CA ILE A 84 -1.03 8.36 3.64
C ILE A 84 0.00 8.01 4.71
N MET A 85 -0.15 6.81 5.28
CA MET A 85 0.81 6.25 6.20
C MET A 85 0.92 4.75 6.05
N GLY A 86 2.01 4.18 6.54
CA GLY A 86 2.18 2.73 6.53
C GLY A 86 3.31 2.23 7.41
N HIS A 87 3.44 0.90 7.49
CA HIS A 87 4.44 0.21 8.30
C HIS A 87 5.32 -0.69 7.43
N SER A 88 6.65 -0.69 7.61
CA SER A 88 7.58 -1.57 6.88
C SER A 88 7.44 -1.44 5.35
N MET A 89 7.07 -2.50 4.63
CA MET A 89 6.70 -2.46 3.21
C MET A 89 5.59 -1.43 2.93
N GLY A 90 4.60 -1.32 3.82
CA GLY A 90 3.58 -0.27 3.75
C GLY A 90 4.13 1.14 3.98
N GLY A 91 5.18 1.27 4.80
CA GLY A 91 5.88 2.54 4.99
C GLY A 91 6.66 2.95 3.73
N HIS A 92 7.28 1.98 3.06
CA HIS A 92 7.84 2.17 1.72
C HIS A 92 6.76 2.64 0.73
N GLY A 93 5.64 1.92 0.66
CA GLY A 93 4.52 2.27 -0.22
C GLY A 93 3.99 3.67 0.06
N ALA A 94 3.77 4.02 1.33
CA ALA A 94 3.29 5.35 1.74
C ALA A 94 4.23 6.47 1.30
N LEU A 95 5.55 6.29 1.47
CA LEU A 95 6.55 7.26 1.05
C LEU A 95 6.62 7.38 -0.47
N VAL A 96 6.68 6.26 -1.20
CA VAL A 96 6.76 6.27 -2.67
C VAL A 96 5.50 6.86 -3.29
N ILE A 97 4.33 6.40 -2.89
CA ILE A 97 3.04 6.90 -3.39
C ILE A 97 2.85 8.36 -2.99
N GLY A 98 3.12 8.70 -1.72
CA GLY A 98 3.01 10.05 -1.21
C GLY A 98 3.88 11.04 -1.99
N LEU A 99 5.16 10.73 -2.17
CA LEU A 99 6.11 11.61 -2.86
C LEU A 99 5.84 11.71 -4.37
N LYS A 100 5.44 10.61 -5.04
CA LYS A 100 5.07 10.64 -6.47
C LYS A 100 3.78 11.42 -6.73
N ASN A 101 2.91 11.55 -5.72
CA ASN A 101 1.62 12.23 -5.81
C ASN A 101 1.53 13.38 -4.79
N ALA A 102 2.61 14.15 -4.61
CA ALA A 102 2.75 15.12 -3.51
C ALA A 102 1.64 16.19 -3.44
N LYS A 103 0.98 16.51 -4.56
CA LYS A 103 -0.15 17.46 -4.58
C LYS A 103 -1.43 16.91 -3.95
N ARG A 104 -1.55 15.58 -3.85
CA ARG A 104 -2.74 14.87 -3.35
C ARG A 104 -2.74 14.75 -1.83
N PHE A 105 -1.61 14.36 -1.24
CA PHE A 105 -1.55 14.02 0.17
C PHE A 105 -1.15 15.22 1.03
N LYS A 106 -1.96 15.55 2.03
CA LYS A 106 -1.71 16.63 2.99
C LYS A 106 -0.59 16.29 3.97
N ALA A 107 -0.45 15.01 4.29
CA ALA A 107 0.61 14.50 5.14
C ALA A 107 1.03 13.09 4.70
N ILE A 108 2.31 12.78 4.91
CA ILE A 108 2.91 11.48 4.69
C ILE A 108 3.65 11.09 5.96
N SER A 109 3.41 9.89 6.48
CA SER A 109 4.15 9.35 7.63
C SER A 109 4.42 7.86 7.50
N ALA A 110 5.34 7.32 8.29
CA ALA A 110 5.64 5.90 8.26
C ALA A 110 6.19 5.38 9.60
N PHE A 111 5.94 4.10 9.88
CA PHE A 111 6.53 3.36 10.98
C PHE A 111 7.50 2.31 10.42
N SER A 112 8.76 2.36 10.82
CA SER A 112 9.82 1.43 10.38
C SER A 112 9.86 1.20 8.85
N PRO A 113 9.84 2.25 8.00
CA PRO A 113 9.76 2.07 6.55
C PRO A 113 11.00 1.39 5.97
N ILE A 114 10.81 0.61 4.89
CA ILE A 114 11.92 0.18 4.02
C ILE A 114 12.34 1.37 3.15
N LEU A 115 13.32 2.15 3.60
CA LEU A 115 13.72 3.41 2.95
C LEU A 115 14.53 3.21 1.66
N THR A 116 15.37 2.17 1.61
CA THR A 116 16.30 1.90 0.50
C THR A 116 16.10 0.47 -0.05
N PRO A 117 14.92 0.15 -0.60
CA PRO A 117 14.57 -1.21 -1.03
C PRO A 117 15.55 -1.79 -2.06
N SER A 118 16.13 -0.97 -2.94
CA SER A 118 17.12 -1.42 -3.93
C SER A 118 18.47 -1.84 -3.34
N GLN A 119 18.69 -1.63 -2.04
CA GLN A 119 19.96 -1.93 -1.35
C GLN A 119 19.79 -2.94 -0.22
N VAL A 120 18.60 -3.50 -0.03
CA VAL A 120 18.33 -4.47 1.04
C VAL A 120 17.74 -5.75 0.45
N PRO A 121 17.98 -6.93 1.07
CA PRO A 121 17.62 -8.22 0.47
C PRO A 121 16.16 -8.31 0.03
N TRP A 122 15.21 -7.85 0.85
CA TRP A 122 13.78 -7.94 0.52
C TRP A 122 13.41 -7.12 -0.72
N GLY A 123 13.92 -5.88 -0.82
CA GLY A 123 13.59 -5.03 -1.96
C GLY A 123 14.35 -5.43 -3.22
N ILE A 124 15.57 -5.96 -3.11
CA ILE A 124 16.29 -6.55 -4.25
C ILE A 124 15.50 -7.74 -4.79
N ASN A 125 15.08 -8.68 -3.92
CA ASN A 125 14.30 -9.84 -4.32
C ASN A 125 12.98 -9.46 -5.00
N ALA A 126 12.21 -8.55 -4.38
CA ALA A 126 10.94 -8.08 -4.91
C ALA A 126 11.11 -7.33 -6.24
N PHE A 127 12.08 -6.41 -6.33
CA PHE A 127 12.28 -5.64 -7.57
C PHE A 127 12.80 -6.49 -8.71
N THR A 128 13.75 -7.40 -8.48
CA THR A 128 14.20 -8.34 -9.51
C THR A 128 13.08 -9.27 -9.99
N SER A 129 12.11 -9.59 -9.13
CA SER A 129 10.99 -10.45 -9.49
C SER A 129 9.87 -9.69 -10.20
N TYR A 130 9.61 -8.45 -9.81
CA TYR A 130 8.44 -7.69 -10.28
C TYR A 130 8.73 -6.71 -11.41
N LEU A 131 9.96 -6.16 -11.50
CA LEU A 131 10.31 -5.02 -12.36
C LEU A 131 11.33 -5.38 -13.43
#